data_AF-A0A7X2S4U4-F1
#
_entry.id   AF-A0A7X2S4U4-F1
#
_cell.length_a   1.000
_cell.length_b   1.000
_cell.length_c   1.000
_cell.angle_alpha   90.00
_cell.angle_beta   90.00
_cell.angle_gamma   90.00
#
_symmetry.space_group_name_H-M   'P 1'
#
loop_
_entity.id
_entity.type
_entity.pdbx_description
1 polymer ?
#
loop_
_entity_poly.entity_id
_entity_poly.type
_entity_poly.pdbx_seq_one_letter_code
_entity_poly.pdbx_strand_id
1 'polypeptide(L)'
;MLPDRIRLFSSTTENRHAMIDYASRSISKRSGWIKNHTMYSNAMIVINFEIEAKDVKELLGDLNQEGMKLFQESLELAAAFPEEVQNGEKEISGSLRITFIHNDPDMRIPSVPG
;
A
#
# COMPACT_ATOMS: atom_id res chain seq x y z
N MET A 1 16.09 15.87 -6.23
CA MET A 1 16.55 15.20 -4.99
C MET A 1 15.56 14.10 -4.66
N LEU A 2 16.02 12.93 -4.23
CA LEU A 2 15.16 11.83 -3.82
C LEU A 2 14.55 12.12 -2.44
N PRO A 3 13.25 11.87 -2.23
CA PRO A 3 12.61 12.06 -0.93
C PRO A 3 13.20 11.10 0.10
N ASP A 4 13.21 11.51 1.37
CA ASP A 4 13.62 10.63 2.49
C ASP A 4 12.48 9.71 2.93
N ARG A 5 11.25 10.05 2.55
CA ARG A 5 10.06 9.24 2.85
C ARG A 5 9.01 9.31 1.74
N ILE A 6 8.28 8.22 1.56
CA ILE A 6 7.13 8.14 0.65
C ILE A 6 5.86 7.76 1.40
N ARG A 7 4.73 8.34 1.02
CA ARG A 7 3.41 8.02 1.58
C ARG A 7 2.48 7.65 0.45
N LEU A 8 1.99 6.42 0.48
CA LEU A 8 1.15 5.85 -0.54
C LEU A 8 -0.26 5.65 0.02
N PHE A 9 -1.23 5.99 -0.80
CA PHE A 9 -2.64 5.85 -0.51
C PHE A 9 -3.27 4.98 -1.59
N SER A 10 -4.02 3.99 -1.15
CA SER A 10 -4.68 3.05 -2.05
C SER A 10 -6.07 2.71 -1.55
N SER A 11 -6.90 2.25 -2.48
CA SER A 11 -8.17 1.61 -2.19
C SER A 11 -8.32 0.32 -2.95
N THR A 12 -9.10 -0.60 -2.40
CA THR A 12 -9.43 -1.86 -3.04
C THR A 12 -10.81 -2.33 -2.61
N THR A 13 -11.51 -3.02 -3.51
CA THR A 13 -12.74 -3.76 -3.24
C THR A 13 -12.49 -5.26 -3.04
N GLU A 14 -11.23 -5.68 -3.16
CA GLU A 14 -10.82 -7.09 -3.10
C GLU A 14 -10.76 -7.60 -1.66
N ASN A 15 -10.60 -8.92 -1.52
CA ASN A 15 -10.47 -9.57 -0.22
C ASN A 15 -9.31 -8.96 0.58
N ARG A 16 -9.63 -8.54 1.80
CA ARG A 16 -8.72 -7.88 2.72
C ARG A 16 -7.41 -8.63 2.96
N HIS A 17 -7.48 -9.91 3.29
CA HIS A 17 -6.30 -10.70 3.63
C HIS A 17 -5.42 -10.92 2.40
N ALA A 18 -6.06 -11.24 1.26
CA ALA A 18 -5.36 -11.37 0.00
C ALA A 18 -4.62 -10.09 -0.40
N MET A 19 -5.22 -8.91 -0.19
CA MET A 19 -4.58 -7.63 -0.50
C MET A 19 -3.46 -7.24 0.46
N ILE A 20 -3.57 -7.58 1.75
CA ILE A 20 -2.48 -7.38 2.70
C ILE A 20 -1.30 -8.29 2.34
N ASP A 21 -1.57 -9.56 2.01
CA ASP A 21 -0.53 -10.51 1.58
C ASP A 21 0.10 -10.06 0.26
N TYR A 22 -0.71 -9.60 -0.69
CA TYR A 22 -0.24 -9.04 -1.96
C TYR A 22 0.70 -7.85 -1.74
N ALA A 23 0.26 -6.84 -0.99
CA ALA A 23 1.08 -5.68 -0.66
C ALA A 23 2.40 -6.08 0.02
N SER A 24 2.32 -7.00 0.98
CA SER A 24 3.49 -7.47 1.73
C SER A 24 4.49 -8.19 0.83
N ARG A 25 4.00 -9.01 -0.10
CA ARG A 25 4.81 -9.71 -1.09
C ARG A 25 5.42 -8.74 -2.10
N SER A 26 4.66 -7.77 -2.59
CA SER A 26 5.17 -6.75 -3.53
C SER A 26 6.29 -5.93 -2.91
N ILE A 27 6.17 -5.52 -1.64
CA ILE A 27 7.25 -4.86 -0.90
C ILE A 27 8.47 -5.78 -0.76
N SER A 28 8.25 -7.01 -0.29
CA SER A 28 9.34 -7.98 -0.04
C SER A 28 10.07 -8.42 -1.32
N LYS A 29 9.38 -8.39 -2.46
CA LYS A 29 9.95 -8.70 -3.79
C LYS A 29 10.93 -7.60 -4.27
N ARG A 30 10.84 -6.38 -3.73
CA ARG A 30 11.48 -5.17 -4.25
C ARG A 30 12.49 -4.56 -3.28
N SER A 31 13.47 -5.35 -2.84
CA SER A 31 14.48 -4.98 -1.82
C SER A 31 13.90 -4.24 -0.60
N GLY A 32 12.63 -4.51 -0.30
CA GLY A 32 11.86 -3.81 0.69
C GLY A 32 11.56 -4.73 1.86
N TRP A 33 11.44 -4.15 3.05
CA TRP A 33 11.11 -4.89 4.25
C TRP A 33 10.06 -4.16 5.07
N ILE A 34 9.13 -4.94 5.62
CA ILE A 34 8.03 -4.41 6.42
C ILE A 34 8.53 -4.22 7.85
N LYS A 35 8.43 -2.99 8.35
CA LYS A 35 8.77 -2.67 9.74
C LYS A 35 7.65 -3.07 10.70
N ASN A 36 6.42 -2.72 10.32
CA ASN A 36 5.22 -3.03 11.06
C ASN A 36 3.98 -2.77 10.20
N HIS A 37 2.83 -3.23 10.68
CA HIS A 37 1.53 -2.87 10.16
C HIS A 37 0.60 -2.53 11.32
N THR A 38 -0.27 -1.54 11.11
CA THR A 38 -1.29 -1.14 12.07
C THR A 38 -2.65 -1.18 11.39
N MET A 39 -3.52 -2.04 11.91
CA MET A 39 -4.91 -2.09 11.51
C MET A 39 -5.72 -1.12 12.37
N TYR A 40 -6.24 -0.06 11.77
CA TYR A 40 -7.01 0.97 12.48
C TYR A 40 -8.50 0.62 12.54
N SER A 41 -9.01 -0.07 11.54
CA SER A 41 -10.38 -0.59 11.49
C SER A 41 -10.47 -1.75 10.50
N ASN A 42 -11.66 -2.38 10.40
CA ASN A 42 -11.92 -3.36 9.35
C ASN A 42 -11.81 -2.78 7.92
N ALA A 43 -11.91 -1.46 7.78
CA ALA A 43 -11.85 -0.76 6.51
C ALA A 43 -10.47 -0.13 6.22
N MET A 44 -9.51 -0.14 7.15
CA MET A 44 -8.23 0.53 6.94
C MET A 44 -7.05 -0.14 7.65
N ILE A 45 -5.98 -0.35 6.90
CA ILE A 45 -4.66 -0.76 7.39
C ILE A 45 -3.58 0.19 6.88
N VAL A 46 -2.53 0.38 7.68
CA VAL A 46 -1.29 1.04 7.26
C VAL A 46 -0.13 0.09 7.43
N ILE A 47 0.65 -0.12 6.37
CA ILE A 47 1.86 -0.94 6.36
C ILE A 47 3.05 0.01 6.26
N ASN A 48 3.93 -0.01 7.25
CA ASN A 48 5.17 0.76 7.26
C ASN A 48 6.32 -0.13 6.80
N PHE A 49 7.14 0.38 5.88
CA PHE A 49 8.21 -0.38 5.26
C PHE A 49 9.44 0.50 4.99
N GLU A 50 10.53 -0.15 4.64
CA GLU A 50 11.72 0.46 4.06
C GLU A 50 12.01 -0.20 2.72
N ILE A 51 12.57 0.56 1.78
CA ILE A 51 12.88 0.10 0.43
C ILE A 51 14.06 0.86 -0.14
N GLU A 52 14.90 0.19 -0.92
CA GLU A 52 15.94 0.85 -1.69
C GLU A 52 15.32 1.77 -2.76
N ALA A 53 15.87 2.99 -2.90
CA ALA A 53 15.33 4.00 -3.80
C ALA A 53 15.20 3.53 -5.26
N LYS A 54 16.08 2.61 -5.69
CA LYS A 54 16.06 2.03 -7.05
C LYS A 54 14.78 1.23 -7.35
N ASP A 55 14.16 0.64 -6.34
CA ASP A 55 13.04 -0.29 -6.50
C ASP A 55 11.67 0.38 -6.26
N VAL A 56 11.65 1.66 -5.85
CA VAL A 56 10.42 2.40 -5.54
C VAL A 56 9.48 2.49 -6.73
N LYS A 57 10.00 2.81 -7.93
CA LYS A 57 9.17 2.97 -9.13
C LYS A 57 8.50 1.66 -9.54
N GLU A 58 9.23 0.56 -9.44
CA GLU A 58 8.70 -0.78 -9.71
C GLU A 58 7.70 -1.22 -8.66
N LEU A 59 7.94 -0.93 -7.37
CA LEU A 59 6.98 -1.20 -6.31
C LEU A 59 5.65 -0.46 -6.56
N LEU A 60 5.69 0.80 -6.98
CA LEU A 60 4.48 1.57 -7.29
C LEU A 60 3.72 0.96 -8.48
N GLY A 61 4.45 0.46 -9.48
CA GLY A 61 3.88 -0.27 -10.60
C GLY A 61 3.20 -1.57 -10.17
N ASP A 62 3.87 -2.37 -9.32
CA ASP A 62 3.31 -3.60 -8.77
C ASP A 62 2.07 -3.28 -7.90
N LEU A 63 2.13 -2.32 -6.97
CA LEU A 63 1.01 -1.97 -6.09
C LEU A 63 -0.21 -1.41 -6.82
N ASN A 64 -0.08 -0.93 -8.06
CA ASN A 64 -1.21 -0.45 -8.86
C ASN A 64 -1.80 -1.54 -9.78
N GLN A 65 -1.74 -2.80 -9.35
CA GLN A 65 -2.28 -3.97 -10.03
C GLN A 65 -3.16 -4.81 -9.09
N GLU A 66 -3.69 -5.93 -9.60
CA GLU A 66 -4.42 -6.94 -8.80
C GLU A 66 -5.57 -6.35 -7.94
N GLY A 67 -6.27 -5.34 -8.48
CA GLY A 67 -7.41 -4.72 -7.80
C GLY A 67 -7.04 -3.69 -6.72
N MET A 68 -5.75 -3.42 -6.50
CA MET A 68 -5.29 -2.29 -5.71
C MET A 68 -5.16 -1.06 -6.62
N LYS A 69 -5.85 0.02 -6.24
CA LYS A 69 -5.82 1.30 -6.97
C LYS A 69 -5.13 2.34 -6.12
N LEU A 70 -4.00 2.84 -6.61
CA LEU A 70 -3.31 3.98 -5.99
C LEU A 70 -4.10 5.27 -6.22
N PHE A 71 -4.09 6.15 -5.24
CA PHE A 71 -4.68 7.49 -5.37
C PHE A 71 -3.79 8.40 -6.21
N GLN A 72 -4.38 9.49 -6.72
CA GLN A 72 -3.74 10.43 -7.63
C GLN A 72 -2.41 10.96 -7.07
N GLU A 73 -2.34 11.29 -5.79
CA GLU A 73 -1.12 11.78 -5.14
C GLU A 73 0.02 10.74 -5.13
N SER A 74 -0.33 9.45 -5.07
CA SER A 74 0.64 8.35 -5.14
C SER A 74 1.10 8.09 -6.58
N LEU A 75 0.21 8.30 -7.55
CA LEU A 75 0.55 8.22 -8.98
C LEU A 75 1.44 9.40 -9.41
N GLU A 76 1.19 10.60 -8.90
CA GLU A 76 2.06 11.76 -9.11
C GLU A 76 3.45 11.54 -8.52
N LEU A 77 3.53 10.93 -7.34
CA LEU A 77 4.80 10.51 -6.75
C LEU A 77 5.52 9.51 -7.66
N ALA A 78 4.81 8.54 -8.24
CA ALA A 78 5.39 7.57 -9.18
C ALA A 78 5.91 8.24 -10.45
N ALA A 79 5.17 9.22 -10.98
CA ALA A 79 5.56 9.98 -12.18
C ALA A 79 6.75 10.91 -11.93
N ALA A 80 6.83 11.50 -10.73
CA ALA A 80 7.94 12.37 -10.34
C ALA A 80 9.19 11.59 -9.89
N PHE A 81 9.07 10.28 -9.65
CA PHE A 81 10.21 9.45 -9.26
C PHE A 81 11.13 9.20 -10.47
N PRO A 82 12.45 9.41 -10.35
CA PRO A 82 13.38 9.16 -11.45
C PRO A 82 13.36 7.70 -11.90
N GLU A 83 13.53 7.48 -13.21
CA GLU A 83 13.55 6.12 -13.78
C GLU A 83 14.77 5.33 -13.34
N GLU A 84 15.92 6.00 -13.27
CA GLU A 84 17.18 5.44 -12.83
C GLU A 84 17.67 6.19 -11.60
N VAL A 85 17.87 5.44 -10.51
CA VAL A 85 18.48 5.95 -9.28
C VAL A 85 19.93 5.51 -9.25
N GLN A 86 20.85 6.44 -9.51
CA GLN A 86 22.29 6.16 -9.48
C GLN A 86 22.83 5.85 -8.08
N ASN A 87 22.10 6.24 -7.03
CA ASN A 87 22.48 6.01 -5.64
C ASN A 87 21.59 4.93 -5.04
N GLY A 88 21.73 3.70 -5.57
CA GLY A 88 20.85 2.56 -5.29
C GLY A 88 20.81 2.14 -3.83
N GLU A 89 21.83 2.49 -3.04
CA GLU A 89 21.92 2.17 -1.61
C GLU A 89 21.10 3.12 -0.71
N LYS A 90 20.50 4.20 -1.26
CA LYS A 90 19.65 5.07 -0.44
C LYS A 90 18.37 4.33 -0.08
N GLU A 91 18.23 3.97 1.19
CA GLU A 91 16.97 3.47 1.73
C GLU A 91 15.96 4.62 1.94
N ILE A 92 14.70 4.33 1.65
CA ILE A 92 13.58 5.24 1.78
C ILE A 92 12.54 4.60 2.69
N SER A 93 12.14 5.33 3.71
CA SER A 93 11.03 4.92 4.57
C SER A 93 9.69 5.16 3.88
N GLY A 94 8.87 4.12 3.78
CA GLY A 94 7.56 4.15 3.13
C GLY A 94 6.42 3.83 4.08
N SER A 95 5.24 4.37 3.78
CA SER A 95 3.98 3.90 4.37
C SER A 95 2.93 3.69 3.29
N LEU A 96 2.30 2.53 3.27
CA LEU A 96 1.17 2.20 2.39
C LEU A 96 -0.11 2.15 3.23
N ARG A 97 -1.04 3.07 2.97
CA ARG A 97 -2.40 2.99 3.47
C ARG A 97 -3.28 2.26 2.46
N ILE A 98 -3.98 1.24 2.93
CA ILE A 98 -4.97 0.50 2.13
C ILE A 98 -6.33 0.72 2.77
N THR A 99 -7.25 1.28 1.99
CA THR A 99 -8.66 1.44 2.34
C THR A 99 -9.48 0.35 1.66
N PHE A 100 -10.14 -0.49 2.45
CA PHE A 100 -10.99 -1.57 1.96
C PHE A 100 -12.42 -1.09 1.80
N ILE A 101 -12.86 -0.96 0.55
CA ILE A 101 -14.22 -0.58 0.19
C ILE A 101 -15.08 -1.84 0.27
N HIS A 102 -15.80 -2.00 1.38
CA HIS A 102 -16.78 -3.06 1.52
C HIS A 102 -18.14 -2.52 1.08
N ASN A 103 -18.83 -3.28 0.21
CA ASN A 103 -20.22 -3.04 -0.19
C ASN A 103 -21.19 -3.86 0.69
N ASP A 104 -20.80 -4.21 1.92
CA ASP A 104 -21.71 -4.94 2.80
C ASP A 104 -22.81 -3.98 3.29
N PRO A 105 -24.10 -4.27 3.02
CA PRO A 105 -25.18 -3.54 3.65
C PRO A 105 -25.12 -3.82 5.15
N ASP A 106 -25.35 -2.77 5.94
CA ASP A 106 -25.32 -2.78 7.40
C ASP A 106 -25.83 -4.08 8.01
N MET A 107 -25.10 -4.52 9.05
CA MET A 107 -25.51 -5.47 10.10
C MET A 107 -26.99 -5.87 10.04
N ARG A 108 -27.28 -7.12 9.65
CA ARG A 108 -28.57 -7.73 9.98
C ARG A 108 -28.64 -7.86 11.51
N ILE A 109 -29.26 -6.89 12.14
CA ILE A 109 -29.67 -6.94 13.54
C ILE A 109 -30.57 -8.17 13.69
N PRO A 110 -30.23 -9.18 14.51
CA PRO A 110 -31.16 -10.29 14.73
C PRO A 110 -32.39 -9.72 15.43
N SER A 111 -33.56 -9.83 14.80
CA SER A 111 -34.83 -9.51 15.45
C SER A 111 -35.01 -10.46 16.63
N VAL A 112 -34.89 -9.94 17.86
CA VAL A 112 -35.21 -10.69 19.07
C VAL A 112 -36.73 -10.85 19.14
N PRO A 113 -37.28 -12.08 19.13
CA PRO A 113 -38.71 -12.27 19.39
C PRO A 113 -38.96 -12.15 20.90
N GLY A 114 -39.86 -11.23 21.27
CA GLY A 114 -40.52 -11.19 22.57
C GLY A 114 -41.87 -11.89 22.52
#